data_AF-A0A938LKE2-F1
#
_entry.id   AF-A0A938LKE2-F1
#
_cell.length_a   1.000
_cell.length_b   1.000
_cell.length_c   1.000
_cell.angle_alpha   90.00
_cell.angle_beta   90.00
_cell.angle_gamma   90.00
#
_symmetry.space_group_name_H-M   'P 1'
#
loop_
_entity.id
_entity.type
_entity.pdbx_description
1 polymer ?
#
loop_
_entity_poly.entity_id
_entity_poly.type
_entity_poly.pdbx_seq_one_letter_code
_entity_poly.pdbx_strand_id
1 'polypeptide(L)'
;MALSDVTRAMLQQAIRLYLEEAYGSAPLPGKVQSRLAWPAEGENLAELAAAEVFERSPPDVPPAACQRIRLRLGNPRYPHMKLGVDRVPDSQDWVFVVDCHDRQLVAAAPHQERAAIEALIRGNNEVKGRIERRWTEAGLPTFERYIRGRLARRSP
;
A
#
# COMPACT_ATOMS: atom_id res chain seq x y z
N MET A 1 -3.83 -16.31 -3.59
CA MET A 1 -4.09 -15.65 -2.31
C MET A 1 -5.27 -14.71 -2.49
N ALA A 2 -6.43 -15.14 -2.03
CA ALA A 2 -7.66 -14.35 -2.01
C ALA A 2 -7.55 -13.20 -0.99
N LEU A 3 -8.53 -12.28 -1.00
CA LEU A 3 -8.56 -11.17 -0.06
C LEU A 3 -8.67 -11.63 1.40
N SER A 4 -9.44 -12.70 1.65
CA SER A 4 -9.60 -13.33 2.96
C SER A 4 -8.31 -13.95 3.50
N ASP A 5 -7.34 -14.26 2.63
CA ASP A 5 -6.05 -14.82 3.03
C ASP A 5 -5.08 -13.73 3.51
N VAL A 6 -5.39 -12.45 3.24
CA VAL A 6 -4.62 -11.32 3.80
C VAL A 6 -5.03 -11.13 5.25
N THR A 7 -4.32 -11.81 6.15
CA THR A 7 -4.65 -11.81 7.58
C THR A 7 -4.39 -10.44 8.22
N ARG A 8 -5.05 -10.19 9.36
CA ARG A 8 -4.76 -9.04 10.23
C ARG A 8 -3.28 -8.97 10.57
N ALA A 9 -2.64 -10.10 10.90
CA ALA A 9 -1.23 -10.15 11.25
C ALA A 9 -0.33 -9.70 10.08
N MET A 10 -0.61 -10.14 8.85
CA MET A 10 0.10 -9.68 7.66
C MET A 10 -0.04 -8.18 7.46
N LEU A 11 -1.26 -7.66 7.65
CA LEU A 11 -1.55 -6.25 7.46
C LEU A 11 -0.89 -5.38 8.55
N GLN A 12 -0.90 -5.82 9.80
CA GLN A 12 -0.16 -5.20 10.91
C GLN A 12 1.35 -5.18 10.63
N GLN A 13 1.90 -6.29 10.16
CA GLN A 13 3.30 -6.38 9.78
C GLN A 13 3.62 -5.44 8.61
N ALA A 14 2.74 -5.37 7.59
CA ALA A 14 2.90 -4.48 6.45
C ALA A 14 2.89 -3.01 6.89
N ILE A 15 1.94 -2.61 7.75
CA ILE A 15 1.85 -1.26 8.31
C ILE A 15 3.09 -0.94 9.14
N ARG A 16 3.52 -1.83 10.03
CA ARG A 16 4.71 -1.61 10.87
C ARG A 16 5.94 -1.34 10.00
N LEU A 17 6.22 -2.23 9.04
CA LEU A 17 7.36 -2.09 8.13
C LEU A 17 7.26 -0.82 7.26
N TYR A 18 6.05 -0.46 6.83
CA TYR A 18 5.81 0.79 6.11
C TYR A 18 6.23 1.99 6.97
N LEU A 19 5.75 2.06 8.21
CA LEU A 19 5.98 3.18 9.10
C LEU A 19 7.44 3.28 9.52
N GLU A 20 8.11 2.15 9.77
CA GLU A 20 9.56 2.10 10.03
C GLU A 20 10.37 2.69 8.87
N GLU A 21 10.07 2.31 7.62
CA GLU A 21 10.82 2.79 6.45
C GLU A 21 10.47 4.23 6.04
N ALA A 22 9.24 4.68 6.31
CA ALA A 22 8.77 6.02 5.96
C ALA A 22 9.11 7.07 7.02
N TYR A 23 9.02 6.73 8.31
CA TYR A 23 9.15 7.67 9.42
C TYR A 23 10.34 7.36 10.35
N GLY A 24 10.96 6.18 10.26
CA GLY A 24 12.03 5.78 11.17
C GLY A 24 11.55 5.77 12.63
N SER A 25 12.32 6.40 13.51
CA SER A 25 11.98 6.58 14.93
C SER A 25 11.21 7.88 15.23
N ALA A 26 10.81 8.63 14.20
CA ALA A 26 10.09 9.89 14.40
C ALA A 26 8.66 9.65 14.90
N PRO A 27 8.12 10.54 15.75
CA PRO A 27 6.71 10.48 16.14
C PRO A 27 5.78 10.54 14.92
N LEU A 28 4.77 9.68 14.90
CA LEU A 28 3.78 9.65 13.81
C LEU A 28 2.86 10.87 13.89
N PRO A 29 2.56 11.55 12.77
CA PRO A 29 1.56 12.62 12.75
C PRO A 29 0.19 12.13 13.23
N GLY A 30 -0.58 12.99 13.91
CA GLY A 30 -1.90 12.63 14.45
C GLY A 30 -2.88 12.06 13.40
N LYS A 31 -2.82 12.56 12.16
CA LYS A 31 -3.61 12.03 11.03
C LYS A 31 -3.22 10.61 10.62
N VAL A 32 -1.99 10.19 10.87
CA VAL A 32 -1.55 8.81 10.63
C VAL A 32 -2.08 7.93 11.75
N GLN A 33 -1.93 8.36 13.01
CA GLN A 33 -2.44 7.65 14.18
C GLN A 33 -3.95 7.40 14.09
N SER A 34 -4.73 8.41 13.68
CA SER A 34 -6.19 8.25 13.50
C SER A 34 -6.58 7.25 12.42
N ARG A 35 -5.72 7.02 11.43
CA ARG A 35 -5.96 6.01 10.36
C ARG A 35 -5.56 4.60 10.78
N LEU A 36 -4.86 4.45 11.90
CA LEU A 36 -4.58 3.16 12.51
C LEU A 36 -5.71 2.71 13.46
N ALA A 37 -6.77 3.53 13.63
CA ALA A 37 -7.95 3.22 14.42
C ALA A 37 -8.97 2.36 13.64
N TRP A 38 -8.53 1.21 13.16
CA TRP A 38 -9.39 0.17 12.58
C TRP A 38 -10.05 -0.72 13.66
N PRO A 39 -11.13 -1.46 13.32
CA PRO A 39 -11.86 -2.29 14.28
C PRO A 39 -10.99 -3.31 15.01
N ALA A 40 -11.28 -3.50 16.30
CA ALA A 40 -10.66 -4.53 17.13
C ALA A 40 -11.05 -5.94 16.65
N GLU A 41 -12.30 -6.10 16.17
CA GLU A 41 -12.77 -7.34 15.55
C GLU A 41 -12.37 -7.45 14.07
N GLY A 42 -12.28 -8.68 13.57
CA GLY A 42 -11.97 -9.02 12.19
C GLY A 42 -10.59 -9.68 12.05
N GLU A 43 -10.50 -10.79 11.31
CA GLU A 43 -9.29 -11.60 11.21
C GLU A 43 -8.51 -11.40 9.91
N ASN A 44 -9.17 -10.81 8.91
CA ASN A 44 -8.63 -10.64 7.57
C ASN A 44 -9.04 -9.32 6.93
N LEU A 45 -8.43 -8.99 5.80
CA LEU A 45 -8.67 -7.72 5.11
C LEU A 45 -10.09 -7.59 4.55
N ALA A 46 -10.78 -8.70 4.21
CA ALA A 46 -12.15 -8.62 3.72
C ALA A 46 -13.12 -8.07 4.77
N GLU A 47 -12.90 -8.41 6.04
CA GLU A 47 -13.66 -7.89 7.19
C GLU A 47 -13.20 -6.49 7.59
N LEU A 48 -11.89 -6.26 7.66
CA LEU A 48 -11.31 -4.97 8.07
C LEU A 48 -11.60 -3.83 7.10
N ALA A 49 -11.66 -4.11 5.80
CA ALA A 49 -11.82 -3.10 4.75
C ALA A 49 -13.21 -2.44 4.70
N ALA A 50 -14.15 -2.86 5.55
CA ALA A 50 -15.42 -2.17 5.75
C ALA A 50 -15.26 -0.84 6.53
N ALA A 51 -14.16 -0.67 7.27
CA ALA A 51 -13.91 0.54 8.06
C ALA A 51 -13.60 1.78 7.18
N GLU A 52 -14.05 2.96 7.61
CA GLU A 52 -13.93 4.22 6.85
C GLU A 52 -12.49 4.67 6.58
N VAL A 53 -11.51 4.17 7.34
CA VAL A 53 -10.09 4.45 7.12
C VAL A 53 -9.57 3.86 5.82
N PHE A 54 -10.27 2.87 5.24
CA PHE A 54 -9.92 2.24 3.98
C PHE A 54 -10.62 2.89 2.79
N GLU A 55 -9.84 3.35 1.83
CA GLU A 55 -10.35 3.79 0.53
C GLU A 55 -10.49 2.55 -0.38
N ARG A 56 -11.72 2.28 -0.86
CA ARG A 56 -12.05 1.14 -1.73
C ARG A 56 -12.22 1.57 -3.17
N SER A 57 -11.86 0.72 -4.13
CA SER A 57 -12.12 0.96 -5.55
C SER A 57 -12.53 -0.33 -6.27
N PRO A 58 -13.74 -0.41 -6.84
CA PRO A 58 -14.82 0.58 -6.72
C PRO A 58 -15.34 0.72 -5.26
N PRO A 59 -15.90 1.89 -4.87
CA PRO A 59 -16.30 2.17 -3.49
C PRO A 59 -17.63 1.51 -3.08
N ASP A 60 -18.56 1.34 -4.02
CA ASP A 60 -19.94 0.90 -3.74
C ASP A 60 -20.15 -0.61 -3.86
N VAL A 61 -19.06 -1.39 -3.78
CA VAL A 61 -19.10 -2.85 -3.83
C VAL A 61 -18.53 -3.45 -2.55
N PRO A 62 -18.90 -4.69 -2.17
CA PRO A 62 -18.26 -5.38 -1.05
C PRO A 62 -16.74 -5.46 -1.22
N PRO A 63 -15.94 -5.45 -0.13
CA PRO A 63 -14.47 -5.46 -0.22
C PRO A 63 -13.89 -6.56 -1.12
N ALA A 64 -14.46 -7.77 -1.09
CA ALA A 64 -14.03 -8.90 -1.92
C ALA A 64 -14.21 -8.67 -3.44
N ALA A 65 -15.14 -7.77 -3.82
CA ALA A 65 -15.38 -7.38 -5.21
C ALA A 65 -14.55 -6.15 -5.64
N CYS A 66 -13.84 -5.51 -4.71
CA CYS A 66 -12.95 -4.40 -5.03
C CYS A 66 -11.76 -4.88 -5.88
N GLN A 67 -11.13 -3.95 -6.57
CA GLN A 67 -9.84 -4.12 -7.25
C GLN A 67 -8.69 -3.59 -6.41
N ARG A 68 -8.98 -2.58 -5.58
CA ARG A 68 -7.98 -1.89 -4.77
C ARG A 68 -8.56 -1.53 -3.42
N ILE A 69 -7.77 -1.76 -2.39
CA ILE A 69 -7.99 -1.26 -1.03
C ILE A 69 -6.77 -0.43 -0.65
N ARG A 70 -6.97 0.73 -0.04
CA ARG A 70 -5.90 1.67 0.30
C ARG A 70 -6.05 2.18 1.72
N LEU A 71 -4.92 2.34 2.39
CA LEU A 71 -4.81 3.00 3.69
C LEU A 71 -3.78 4.13 3.58
N ARG A 72 -4.21 5.36 3.84
CA ARG A 72 -3.35 6.54 3.64
C ARG A 72 -2.39 6.76 4.82
N LEU A 73 -1.16 6.31 4.69
CA LEU A 73 -0.14 6.45 5.73
C LEU A 73 0.84 7.61 5.48
N GLY A 74 1.05 7.99 4.21
CA GLY A 74 1.95 9.08 3.84
C GLY A 74 3.42 8.84 4.22
N ASN A 75 4.25 9.85 4.00
CA ASN A 75 5.59 9.96 4.58
C ASN A 75 5.83 11.43 4.99
N PRO A 76 6.92 11.76 5.71
CA PRO A 76 7.20 13.12 6.18
C PRO A 76 7.20 14.21 5.08
N ARG A 77 7.59 13.85 3.86
CA ARG A 77 7.63 14.74 2.69
C ARG A 77 6.36 14.70 1.85
N TYR A 78 5.58 13.62 1.92
CA TYR A 78 4.36 13.47 1.11
C TYR A 78 3.24 12.73 1.86
N PRO A 79 2.23 13.44 2.40
CA PRO A 79 1.18 12.84 3.23
C PRO A 79 0.14 12.03 2.45
N HIS A 80 0.20 12.04 1.12
CA HIS A 80 -0.79 11.39 0.26
C HIS A 80 -0.39 9.98 -0.20
N MET A 81 0.81 9.49 0.13
CA MET A 81 1.17 8.08 -0.12
C MET A 81 0.24 7.14 0.65
N LYS A 82 0.01 5.95 0.08
CA LYS A 82 -0.87 4.95 0.68
C LYS A 82 -0.19 3.58 0.69
N LEU A 83 -0.44 2.83 1.75
CA LEU A 83 -0.36 1.38 1.70
C LEU A 83 -1.55 0.89 0.88
N GLY A 84 -1.32 -0.02 -0.05
CA GLY A 84 -2.35 -0.60 -0.88
C GLY A 84 -2.31 -2.12 -0.86
N VAL A 85 -3.47 -2.71 -1.11
CA VAL A 85 -3.62 -4.12 -1.45
C VAL A 85 -4.40 -4.16 -2.76
N ASP A 86 -3.74 -4.68 -3.80
CA ASP A 86 -4.23 -4.69 -5.17
C ASP A 86 -4.53 -6.10 -5.62
N ARG A 87 -5.66 -6.25 -6.29
CA ARG A 87 -5.96 -7.44 -7.05
C ARG A 87 -5.10 -7.46 -8.31
N VAL A 88 -4.43 -8.59 -8.54
CA VAL A 88 -3.65 -8.79 -9.75
C VAL A 88 -4.61 -8.95 -10.95
N PRO A 89 -4.39 -8.24 -12.07
CA PRO A 89 -5.19 -8.42 -13.28
C PRO A 89 -5.27 -9.88 -13.73
N ASP A 90 -6.44 -10.30 -14.17
CA ASP A 90 -6.75 -11.66 -14.63
C ASP A 90 -6.46 -12.77 -13.60
N SER A 91 -6.41 -12.41 -12.30
CA SER A 91 -6.26 -13.36 -11.20
C SER A 91 -7.23 -13.04 -10.04
N GLN A 92 -7.36 -13.97 -9.11
CA GLN A 92 -7.96 -13.76 -7.79
C GLN A 92 -6.89 -13.41 -6.73
N ASP A 93 -5.62 -13.33 -7.14
CA ASP A 93 -4.50 -13.01 -6.25
C ASP A 93 -4.48 -11.54 -5.85
N TRP A 94 -4.21 -11.29 -4.57
CA TRP A 94 -3.99 -9.97 -4.03
C TRP A 94 -2.53 -9.77 -3.63
N VAL A 95 -2.02 -8.54 -3.73
CA VAL A 95 -0.65 -8.19 -3.36
C VAL A 95 -0.58 -6.84 -2.66
N PHE A 96 0.33 -6.70 -1.70
CA PHE A 96 0.70 -5.42 -1.12
C PHE A 96 1.45 -4.56 -2.13
N VAL A 97 1.09 -3.29 -2.17
CA VAL A 97 1.71 -2.26 -2.99
C VAL A 97 1.82 -0.96 -2.21
N VAL A 98 2.81 -0.13 -2.51
CA VAL A 98 2.84 1.27 -2.09
C VAL A 98 2.35 2.13 -3.24
N ASP A 99 1.30 2.90 -3.01
CA ASP A 99 0.75 3.85 -3.98
C ASP A 99 1.26 5.25 -3.67
N CYS A 100 2.16 5.76 -4.52
CA CYS A 100 2.70 7.10 -4.37
C CYS A 100 1.68 8.20 -4.69
N HIS A 101 0.64 7.91 -5.47
CA HIS A 101 -0.41 8.87 -5.87
C HIS A 101 0.09 10.23 -6.41
N ASP A 102 1.30 10.27 -6.96
CA ASP A 102 2.01 11.50 -7.35
C ASP A 102 1.88 11.82 -8.86
N ARG A 103 1.34 10.90 -9.66
CA ARG A 103 1.07 11.12 -11.10
C ARG A 103 0.20 12.34 -11.39
N GLN A 104 -0.79 12.61 -10.54
CA GLN A 104 -1.64 13.78 -10.70
C GLN A 104 -0.90 15.10 -10.39
N LEU A 105 0.14 15.03 -9.55
CA LEU A 105 0.96 16.18 -9.20
C LEU A 105 1.76 16.68 -10.41
N VAL A 106 2.29 15.77 -11.23
CA VAL A 106 3.01 16.12 -12.47
C VAL A 106 2.10 16.84 -13.46
N ALA A 107 0.87 16.35 -13.62
CA ALA A 107 -0.08 16.90 -14.58
C ALA A 107 -0.55 18.33 -14.23
N ALA A 108 -0.54 18.68 -12.94
CA ALA A 108 -0.99 19.98 -12.44
C ALA A 108 0.15 20.99 -12.23
N ALA A 109 1.41 20.58 -12.42
CA ALA A 109 2.60 21.36 -12.08
C ALA A 109 2.83 22.56 -13.02
N PRO A 110 2.94 23.81 -12.51
CA PRO A 110 3.52 24.91 -13.26
C PRO A 110 4.98 24.61 -13.65
N HIS A 111 5.43 25.14 -14.80
CA HIS A 111 6.79 24.88 -15.31
C HIS A 111 7.89 25.23 -14.30
N GLN A 112 7.69 26.27 -13.47
CA GLN A 112 8.66 26.73 -12.47
C GLN A 112 8.83 25.75 -11.29
N GLU A 113 7.84 24.90 -11.01
CA GLU A 113 7.85 23.96 -9.88
C GLU A 113 8.27 22.54 -10.28
N ARG A 114 8.49 22.31 -11.58
CA ARG A 114 8.76 20.99 -12.15
C ARG A 114 9.93 20.27 -11.48
N ALA A 115 11.04 20.98 -11.23
CA ALA A 115 12.22 20.40 -10.58
C ALA A 115 11.94 19.93 -9.14
N ALA A 116 11.17 20.71 -8.38
CA ALA A 116 10.79 20.33 -7.01
C ALA A 116 9.85 19.12 -7.00
N ILE A 117 8.93 19.05 -7.96
CA ILE A 117 7.97 17.95 -8.12
C ILE A 117 8.68 16.66 -8.55
N GLU A 118 9.63 16.76 -9.49
CA GLU A 118 10.46 15.61 -9.90
C GLU A 118 11.32 15.09 -8.73
N ALA A 119 11.86 15.98 -7.90
CA ALA A 119 12.59 15.60 -6.69
C ALA A 119 11.68 14.90 -5.67
N LEU A 120 10.45 15.40 -5.49
CA LEU A 120 9.44 14.78 -4.62
C LEU A 120 9.07 13.37 -5.09
N ILE A 121 8.80 13.19 -6.39
CA ILE A 121 8.47 11.89 -6.99
C ILE A 121 9.63 10.91 -6.83
N ARG A 122 10.85 11.36 -7.05
CA ARG A 122 12.05 10.53 -6.83
C ARG A 122 12.13 10.05 -5.38
N GLY A 123 11.95 10.96 -4.43
CA GLY A 123 11.94 10.63 -3.01
C GLY A 123 10.82 9.65 -2.63
N ASN A 124 9.61 9.84 -3.18
CA ASN A 124 8.49 8.93 -2.97
C ASN A 124 8.78 7.53 -3.54
N ASN A 125 9.36 7.45 -4.73
CA ASN A 125 9.74 6.18 -5.36
C ASN A 125 10.85 5.45 -4.59
N GLU A 126 11.81 6.18 -4.03
CA GLU A 126 12.84 5.61 -3.15
C GLU A 126 12.23 5.01 -1.88
N VAL A 127 11.32 5.74 -1.22
CA VAL A 127 10.59 5.26 -0.03
C VAL A 127 9.74 4.03 -0.38
N LYS A 128 8.95 4.08 -1.46
CA LYS A 128 8.18 2.95 -1.99
C LYS A 128 9.07 1.73 -2.19
N GLY A 129 10.21 1.90 -2.86
CA GLY A 129 11.13 0.80 -3.16
C GLY A 129 11.69 0.14 -1.90
N ARG A 130 12.02 0.92 -0.85
CA ARG A 130 12.48 0.36 0.43
C ARG A 130 11.38 -0.44 1.13
N ILE A 131 10.17 0.12 1.20
CA ILE A 131 9.01 -0.54 1.83
C ILE A 131 8.69 -1.86 1.14
N GLU A 132 8.55 -1.85 -0.19
CA GLU A 132 8.18 -3.05 -0.95
C GLU A 132 9.25 -4.15 -0.88
N ARG A 133 10.54 -3.78 -0.88
CA ARG A 133 11.63 -4.73 -0.62
C ARG A 133 11.52 -5.35 0.76
N ARG A 134 11.31 -4.54 1.81
CA ARG A 134 11.19 -5.03 3.19
C ARG A 134 9.98 -5.95 3.35
N TRP A 135 8.87 -5.67 2.67
CA TRP A 135 7.74 -6.59 2.61
C TRP A 135 8.10 -7.91 1.91
N THR A 136 8.77 -7.84 0.75
CA THR A 136 9.23 -9.04 0.03
C THR A 136 10.13 -9.93 0.89
N GLU A 137 11.11 -9.32 1.57
CA GLU A 137 12.05 -9.99 2.49
C GLU A 137 11.33 -10.62 3.69
N ALA A 138 10.33 -9.92 4.23
CA ALA A 138 9.49 -10.37 5.33
C ALA A 138 8.48 -11.47 4.94
N GLY A 139 8.47 -11.90 3.67
CA GLY A 139 7.57 -12.96 3.18
C GLY A 139 6.17 -12.47 2.81
N LEU A 140 5.88 -11.18 2.92
CA LEU A 140 4.57 -10.61 2.60
C LEU A 140 4.29 -10.69 1.09
N PRO A 141 3.03 -10.89 0.69
CA PRO A 141 2.65 -11.07 -0.71
C PRO A 141 2.81 -9.76 -1.49
N THR A 142 3.95 -9.57 -2.15
CA THR A 142 4.22 -8.43 -3.03
C THR A 142 4.09 -8.85 -4.50
N PHE A 143 3.97 -7.86 -5.40
CA PHE A 143 3.94 -8.15 -6.83
C PHE A 143 5.21 -8.87 -7.33
N GLU A 144 6.38 -8.51 -6.79
CA GLU A 144 7.65 -9.18 -7.07
C GLU A 144 7.60 -10.68 -6.74
N ARG A 145 7.13 -11.04 -5.53
CA ARG A 145 6.98 -12.45 -5.13
C ARG A 145 5.97 -13.19 -5.98
N TYR A 146 4.86 -12.54 -6.31
CA TYR A 146 3.85 -13.11 -7.19
C TYR A 146 4.42 -13.48 -8.56
N ILE A 147 5.17 -12.58 -9.21
CA ILE A 147 5.80 -12.84 -10.52
C ILE A 147 6.85 -13.94 -10.42
N ARG A 148 7.74 -13.89 -9.42
CA ARG A 148 8.76 -14.94 -9.21
C ARG A 148 8.11 -16.32 -9.04
N GLY A 149 7.06 -16.42 -8.23
CA GLY A 149 6.32 -17.66 -8.03
C GLY A 149 5.59 -18.15 -9.29
N ARG A 150 5.12 -17.24 -10.16
CA ARG A 150 4.54 -17.63 -11.46
C ARG A 150 5.57 -18.13 -12.46
N LEU A 151 6.74 -17.49 -12.52
CA LEU A 151 7.81 -17.90 -13.43
C LEU A 151 8.37 -19.27 -13.02
N ALA A 152 8.62 -19.50 -11.74
CA ALA A 152 9.11 -20.79 -11.24
C ALA A 152 8.16 -21.96 -11.55
N ARG A 153 6.84 -21.71 -11.57
CA ARG A 153 5.82 -22.71 -11.95
C ARG A 153 5.67 -22.93 -13.46
N ARG A 154 6.26 -22.05 -14.28
CA ARG A 154 6.26 -22.12 -15.74
C ARG A 154 7.54 -22.71 -16.31
N SER A 155 8.61 -22.77 -15.51
CA SER A 155 9.82 -23.50 -15.87
C SER A 155 9.54 -25.01 -15.81
N PRO A 156 9.83 -25.77 -16.89
CA PRO A 156 9.55 -27.21 -16.99
C PRO A 156 10.36 -28.04 -15.99
#